data_AF-A0A6P0YUB4-F1
#
_entry.id   AF-A0A6P0YUB4-F1
#
_cell.length_a   1.000
_cell.length_b   1.000
_cell.length_c   1.000
_cell.angle_alpha   90.00
_cell.angle_beta   90.00
_cell.angle_gamma   90.00
#
_symmetry.space_group_name_H-M   'P 1'
#
loop_
_entity.id
_entity.type
_entity.pdbx_description
1 polymer ?
#
loop_
_entity_poly.entity_id
_entity_poly.type
_entity_poly.pdbx_seq_one_letter_code
_entity_poly.pdbx_strand_id
1 'polypeptide(L)' 'FAIGDGVTDWNLALAASLVFARPPLTNYMEQQGKPYVDWDTFTDIQQYLVQYWGSTDGF' A
#
# COMPACT_ATOMS: atom_id res chain seq x y z
N PHE A 1 -4.83 3.62 -5.21
CA PHE A 1 -4.03 3.04 -4.10
C PHE A 1 -4.72 3.36 -2.80
N ALA A 2 -4.43 2.61 -1.73
CA ALA A 2 -4.88 2.88 -0.37
C ALA A 2 -3.66 3.00 0.55
N ILE A 3 -3.73 3.86 1.57
CA ILE A 3 -2.73 3.98 2.64
C ILE A 3 -3.51 3.82 3.95
N GLY A 4 -3.08 2.89 4.80
CA GLY A 4 -3.75 2.63 6.07
C GLY A 4 -2.80 2.03 7.11
N ASP A 5 -3.18 2.15 8.36
CA ASP A 5 -2.44 1.61 9.51
C ASP A 5 -3.35 0.92 10.54
N GLY A 6 -4.67 0.95 10.34
CA GLY A 6 -5.64 0.39 11.27
C GLY A 6 -6.60 -0.63 10.66
N VAL A 7 -7.28 -1.38 11.53
CA VAL A 7 -8.31 -2.37 11.15
C VAL A 7 -9.49 -1.73 10.41
N THR A 8 -9.76 -0.45 10.69
CA THR A 8 -10.80 0.33 10.00
C THR A 8 -10.51 0.52 8.52
N ASP A 9 -9.25 0.43 8.11
CA ASP A 9 -8.84 0.58 6.72
C ASP A 9 -9.01 -0.71 5.92
N TRP A 10 -9.53 -1.78 6.52
CA TRP A 10 -9.58 -3.10 5.89
C TRP A 10 -10.38 -3.13 4.58
N ASN A 11 -11.60 -2.59 4.58
CA ASN A 11 -12.42 -2.55 3.36
C ASN A 11 -11.80 -1.66 2.28
N LEU A 12 -11.16 -0.56 2.70
CA LEU A 12 -10.44 0.34 1.80
C LEU A 12 -9.24 -0.38 1.17
N ALA A 13 -8.48 -1.11 1.98
CA ALA A 13 -7.35 -1.92 1.54
C ALA A 13 -7.80 -3.02 0.58
N LEU A 14 -8.90 -3.74 0.86
CA LEU A 14 -9.43 -4.79 -0.02
C LEU A 14 -9.92 -4.26 -1.38
N ALA A 15 -10.48 -3.05 -1.43
CA ALA A 15 -10.93 -2.44 -2.68
C ALA A 15 -9.80 -1.90 -3.57
N ALA A 16 -8.62 -1.59 -3.02
CA ALA A 16 -7.52 -0.98 -3.77
C ALA A 16 -6.61 -2.02 -4.46
N SER A 17 -6.11 -1.69 -5.66
CA SER A 17 -5.12 -2.53 -6.39
C SER A 17 -3.70 -2.44 -5.83
N LEU A 18 -3.40 -1.40 -5.05
CA LEU A 18 -2.13 -1.14 -4.37
C LEU A 18 -2.44 -0.66 -2.96
N VAL A 19 -1.83 -1.28 -1.95
CA VAL A 19 -2.08 -1.00 -0.53
C VAL A 19 -0.74 -0.70 0.15
N PHE A 20 -0.64 0.44 0.80
CA PHE A 20 0.43 0.76 1.75
C PHE A 20 -0.07 0.51 3.16
N ALA A 21 0.54 -0.41 3.89
CA ALA A 21 0.06 -0.87 5.20
C ALA A 21 1.13 -0.75 6.29
N ARG A 22 0.69 -0.48 7.52
CA ARG A 22 1.48 -0.63 8.75
C ARG A 22 0.78 -1.57 9.73
N PRO A 23 1.48 -2.15 10.72
CA PRO A 23 0.82 -2.94 11.76
C PRO A 23 -0.26 -2.14 12.50
N PRO A 24 -1.43 -2.73 12.83
CA PRO A 24 -1.79 -4.14 12.62
C PRO A 24 -2.40 -4.48 11.24
N LEU A 25 -2.60 -3.52 10.33
CA LEU A 25 -3.23 -3.76 9.03
C LEU A 25 -2.51 -4.84 8.19
N THR A 26 -1.18 -4.91 8.29
CA THR A 26 -0.35 -5.93 7.63
C THR A 26 -0.80 -7.36 7.96
N ASN A 27 -1.11 -7.64 9.23
CA ASN A 27 -1.58 -8.96 9.67
C ASN A 27 -2.86 -9.39 8.93
N TYR A 28 -3.75 -8.44 8.64
CA TYR A 28 -4.97 -8.72 7.89
C TYR A 28 -4.68 -8.93 6.41
N MET A 29 -3.75 -8.17 5.84
CA MET A 29 -3.33 -8.36 4.45
C MET A 29 -2.71 -9.74 4.24
N GLU A 30 -1.87 -10.20 5.17
CA GLU A 30 -1.30 -11.54 5.18
C GLU A 30 -2.38 -12.63 5.26
N GLN A 31 -3.34 -12.51 6.19
CA GLN A 31 -4.46 -13.46 6.32
C GLN A 31 -5.31 -13.57 5.06
N GLN A 32 -5.46 -12.48 4.31
CA GLN A 32 -6.23 -12.44 3.06
C GLN A 32 -5.39 -12.81 1.84
N GLY A 33 -4.07 -13.04 1.99
CA GLY A 33 -3.15 -13.26 0.88
C GLY A 33 -3.05 -12.04 -0.05
N LYS A 34 -3.36 -10.85 0.45
CA LYS A 34 -3.36 -9.61 -0.34
C LYS A 34 -1.97 -8.96 -0.29
N PRO A 35 -1.33 -8.69 -1.44
CA PRO A 35 -0.07 -7.98 -1.45
C PRO A 35 -0.22 -6.55 -0.95
N TYR A 36 0.77 -6.09 -0.22
CA TYR A 36 0.87 -4.73 0.32
C TYR A 36 2.32 -4.25 0.28
N VAL A 37 2.51 -2.96 0.53
CA VAL A 37 3.80 -2.28 0.62
C VAL A 37 3.94 -1.71 2.02
N ASP A 38 5.01 -2.07 2.73
CA ASP A 38 5.35 -1.46 4.01
C ASP A 38 5.80 -0.01 3.83
N TRP A 39 5.54 0.82 4.83
CA TRP A 39 6.00 2.21 4.86
C TRP A 39 6.20 2.70 6.30
N ASP A 40 7.12 3.63 6.52
CA ASP A 40 7.32 4.29 7.82
C ASP A 40 7.00 5.78 7.73
N THR A 41 7.37 6.40 6.61
CA THR A 41 7.17 7.82 6.33
C THR A 41 6.41 8.04 5.02
N PHE A 42 5.80 9.22 4.87
CA PHE A 42 5.17 9.60 3.60
C PHE A 42 6.17 9.71 2.44
N THR A 43 7.46 9.91 2.73
CA THR A 43 8.52 9.91 1.73
C THR A 43 8.70 8.53 1.10
N ASP A 44 8.56 7.45 1.86
CA ASP A 44 8.65 6.08 1.36
C ASP A 44 7.54 5.80 0.33
N ILE A 45 6.32 6.23 0.64
CA ILE A 45 5.15 6.12 -0.25
C ILE A 45 5.40 6.96 -1.52
N GLN A 46 5.88 8.20 -1.38
CA GLN A 46 6.18 9.06 -2.52
C GLN A 46 7.22 8.41 -3.45
N GLN A 47 8.33 7.93 -2.89
CA GLN A 47 9.39 7.28 -3.66
C GLN A 47 8.88 6.04 -4.39
N TYR A 48 8.08 5.21 -3.71
CA TYR A 48 7.43 4.06 -4.33
C TYR A 48 6.55 4.50 -5.51
N LEU A 49 5.67 5.50 -5.32
CA LEU A 49 4.76 5.95 -6.37
C LEU A 49 5.49 6.57 -7.56
N VAL A 50 6.58 7.32 -7.31
CA VAL A 50 7.45 7.84 -8.38
C VAL A 50 8.08 6.70 -9.18
N GLN A 51 8.54 5.62 -8.55
CA GLN A 51 9.06 4.47 -9.28
C GLN A 51 7.95 3.70 -10.00
N TYR A 52 6.82 3.49 -9.34
CA TYR A 52 5.66 2.74 -9.83
C TYR A 52 5.04 3.39 -11.08
N TRP A 53 5.02 4.72 -11.17
CA TRP A 53 4.48 5.46 -12.32
C TRP A 53 5.51 6.14 -13.20
N GLY A 54 6.65 6.57 -12.66
CA GLY A 54 7.74 7.19 -13.43
C GLY A 54 8.53 6.19 -14.27
N SER A 55 8.32 4.89 -14.10
CA SER A 55 8.80 3.87 -15.03
C SER A 55 7.94 3.77 -16.32
N THR A 56 6.90 4.62 -16.46
CA THR A 56 6.00 4.64 -17.64
C THR A 56 6.45 5.60 -18.75
N ASP A 57 7.58 6.30 -18.60
CA ASP A 57 8.11 7.16 -19.67
C ASP A 57 9.03 6.38 -20.61
N GLY A 58 8.42 5.44 -21.33
CA GLY A 58 8.95 4.83 -22.55
C GLY A 58 8.00 5.13 -23.72
N PHE A 59 7.95 6.39 -24.14
CA PHE A 59 7.45 6.80 -25.45
C PHE A 59 8.64 7.08 -26.37
#